data_AF-A0A0U2J7D0-F1
#
_entry.id   AF-A0A0U2J7D0-F1
#
_cell.length_a   1.000
_cell.length_b   1.000
_cell.length_c   1.000
_cell.angle_alpha   90.00
_cell.angle_beta   90.00
_cell.angle_gamma   90.00
#
_symmetry.space_group_name_H-M   'P 1'
#
loop_
_entity.id
_entity.type
_entity.pdbx_description
1 polymer ?
#
loop_
_entity_poly.entity_id
_entity_poly.type
_entity_poly.pdbx_seq_one_letter_code
_entity_poly.pdbx_strand_id
1 'polypeptide(L)'
;MIFVLAGYIALLVFSVKAFAGKQAHRWIHSGYITAFLLPFLVMAVFLRIIGPFVGSGIGASAVGMAFALVTLITGLGFLYIGYTSKSTH
;
A
#
# COMPACT_ATOMS: atom_id res chain seq x y z
N MET A 1 13.16 -9.92 5.27
CA MET A 1 11.93 -9.09 5.29
C MET A 1 11.94 -7.96 4.27
N ILE A 2 13.05 -7.24 4.06
CA ILE A 2 13.16 -6.20 3.02
C ILE A 2 12.79 -6.68 1.60
N PHE A 3 13.20 -7.89 1.21
CA PHE A 3 12.82 -8.45 -0.10
C PHE A 3 11.30 -8.73 -0.22
N VAL A 4 10.66 -9.15 0.87
CA VAL A 4 9.20 -9.38 0.93
C VAL A 4 8.47 -8.05 0.82
N LEU A 5 8.95 -7.02 1.52
CA LEU A 5 8.42 -5.66 1.43
C LEU A 5 8.56 -5.10 0.02
N ALA A 6 9.75 -5.22 -0.59
CA ALA A 6 9.99 -4.76 -1.96
C ALA A 6 9.09 -5.50 -2.97
N GLY A 7 8.93 -6.82 -2.82
CA GLY A 7 8.01 -7.61 -3.65
C GLY A 7 6.55 -7.20 -3.48
N TYR A 8 6.11 -6.96 -2.25
CA TYR A 8 4.77 -6.46 -1.95
C TYR A 8 4.51 -5.10 -2.61
N ILE A 9 5.44 -4.14 -2.49
CA ILE A 9 5.31 -2.82 -3.14
C ILE A 9 5.29 -2.98 -4.65
N ALA A 10 6.19 -3.79 -5.23
CA ALA A 10 6.25 -4.00 -6.67
C ALA A 10 4.95 -4.57 -7.23
N LEU A 11 4.37 -5.58 -6.54
CA LEU A 11 3.05 -6.12 -6.89
C LEU A 11 1.96 -5.06 -6.78
N LEU A 12 1.99 -4.26 -5.72
CA LEU A 12 0.98 -3.24 -5.47
C LEU A 12 1.04 -2.12 -6.53
N VAL A 13 2.24 -1.65 -6.89
CA VAL A 13 2.46 -0.71 -7.99
C VAL A 13 2.02 -1.32 -9.32
N PHE A 14 2.35 -2.58 -9.58
CA PHE A 14 1.93 -3.27 -10.80
C PHE A 14 0.40 -3.36 -10.89
N SER A 15 -0.28 -3.79 -9.83
CA SER A 15 -1.74 -3.88 -9.77
C SER A 15 -2.41 -2.52 -9.97
N VAL A 16 -1.92 -1.46 -9.30
CA VAL A 16 -2.48 -0.12 -9.48
C VAL A 16 -2.21 0.42 -10.88
N LYS A 17 -1.01 0.21 -11.44
CA LYS A 17 -0.69 0.60 -12.81
C LYS A 17 -1.56 -0.12 -13.84
N ALA A 18 -1.80 -1.41 -13.65
CA ALA A 18 -2.66 -2.21 -14.51
C ALA A 18 -4.14 -1.77 -14.43
N PHE A 19 -4.62 -1.43 -13.23
CA PHE A 19 -6.00 -0.99 -13.02
C PHE A 19 -6.26 0.45 -13.48
N ALA A 20 -5.35 1.37 -13.13
CA ALA A 20 -5.52 2.80 -13.37
C ALA A 20 -5.20 3.21 -14.82
N GLY A 21 -4.27 2.53 -15.48
CA GLY A 21 -3.91 2.78 -16.87
C GLY A 21 -3.56 4.25 -17.12
N LYS A 22 -4.16 4.86 -18.15
CA LYS A 22 -3.98 6.29 -18.49
C LYS A 22 -5.01 7.22 -17.83
N GLN A 23 -5.91 6.70 -16.99
CA GLN A 23 -7.04 7.47 -16.48
C GLN A 23 -6.75 8.06 -15.10
N ALA A 24 -6.57 9.39 -15.04
CA ALA A 24 -6.24 10.11 -13.81
C ALA A 24 -7.22 9.85 -12.64
N HIS A 25 -8.53 9.72 -12.92
CA HIS A 25 -9.52 9.45 -11.87
C HIS A 25 -9.30 8.09 -11.18
N ARG A 26 -8.84 7.08 -11.92
CA ARG A 26 -8.57 5.75 -11.38
C ARG A 26 -7.32 5.75 -10.51
N TRP A 27 -6.29 6.53 -10.89
CA TRP A 27 -5.09 6.74 -10.06
C TRP A 27 -5.44 7.38 -8.72
N ILE A 28 -6.31 8.40 -8.72
CA ILE A 28 -6.78 9.05 -7.50
C ILE A 28 -7.57 8.08 -6.62
N HIS A 29 -8.49 7.30 -7.20
CA HIS A 29 -9.29 6.33 -6.45
C HIS A 29 -8.42 5.22 -5.85
N SER A 30 -7.54 4.62 -6.65
CA SER A 30 -6.59 3.61 -6.19
C SER A 30 -5.61 4.18 -5.15
N GLY A 31 -5.18 5.42 -5.29
CA GLY A 31 -4.36 6.10 -4.30
C GLY A 31 -5.07 6.32 -2.97
N TYR A 32 -6.34 6.74 -2.97
CA TYR A 32 -7.15 6.83 -1.74
C TYR A 32 -7.30 5.48 -1.05
N ILE A 33 -7.66 4.43 -1.80
CA ILE A 33 -7.81 3.09 -1.25
C ILE A 33 -6.47 2.59 -0.68
N THR A 34 -5.39 2.80 -1.41
CA THR A 34 -4.04 2.37 -0.99
C THR A 34 -3.53 3.16 0.22
N ALA A 35 -3.78 4.46 0.28
CA ALA A 35 -3.26 5.33 1.34
C ALA A 35 -4.06 5.25 2.64
N PHE A 36 -5.38 5.05 2.56
CA PHE A 36 -6.26 5.16 3.72
C PHE A 36 -6.98 3.88 4.10
N LEU A 37 -7.16 2.91 3.19
CA LEU A 37 -7.87 1.66 3.50
C LEU A 37 -6.89 0.49 3.70
N LEU A 38 -5.97 0.32 2.76
CA LEU A 38 -5.00 -0.78 2.77
C LEU A 38 -4.09 -0.82 4.01
N PRO A 39 -3.60 0.30 4.59
CA PRO A 39 -2.68 0.24 5.73
C PRO A 39 -3.34 -0.40 6.96
N PHE A 40 -4.63 -0.15 7.17
CA PHE A 40 -5.40 -0.78 8.24
C PHE A 40 -5.63 -2.26 7.99
N LEU A 41 -5.91 -2.65 6.74
CA LEU A 41 -6.01 -4.06 6.35
C LEU A 41 -4.69 -4.81 6.55
N VAL A 42 -3.58 -4.20 6.13
CA VAL A 42 -2.23 -4.75 6.30
C VAL A 42 -1.92 -4.94 7.78
N MET A 43 -2.20 -3.93 8.62
CA MET A 43 -2.05 -4.05 10.07
C MET A 43 -2.93 -5.15 10.66
N ALA A 44 -4.20 -5.24 10.26
CA ALA A 44 -5.10 -6.28 10.75
C ALA A 44 -4.61 -7.69 10.37
N VAL A 45 -4.12 -7.88 9.14
CA VAL A 45 -3.53 -9.14 8.68
C VAL A 45 -2.27 -9.47 9.48
N PHE A 46 -1.39 -8.50 9.70
CA PHE A 46 -0.17 -8.74 10.46
C PHE A 46 -0.44 -9.09 11.92
N LEU A 47 -1.39 -8.42 12.57
CA LEU A 47 -1.72 -8.66 13.97
C LEU A 47 -2.51 -9.95 14.18
N ARG A 48 -3.50 -10.23 13.31
CA ARG A 48 -4.42 -11.38 13.50
C ARG A 48 -3.96 -12.66 12.83
N ILE A 49 -3.31 -12.56 11.67
CA ILE A 49 -2.90 -13.72 10.89
C ILE A 49 -1.43 -14.02 11.14
N ILE A 50 -0.53 -13.05 10.97
CA ILE A 50 0.92 -13.30 11.06
C ILE A 50 1.42 -13.33 12.51
N GLY A 51 0.86 -12.50 13.39
CA GLY A 51 1.24 -12.36 14.79
C GLY A 51 1.31 -13.68 15.57
N PRO A 52 0.32 -14.59 15.43
CA PRO A 52 0.37 -15.92 16.04
C PRO A 52 1.54 -16.80 15.56
N PHE A 53 2.03 -16.65 14.33
CA PHE A 53 3.10 -17.49 13.77
C PHE A 53 4.51 -16.95 14.05
N VAL A 54 4.65 -15.64 14.25
CA VAL A 54 5.96 -14.96 14.41
C VAL A 54 6.27 -14.66 15.88
N GLY A 55 5.37 -15.06 16.79
CA GLY A 55 5.42 -14.74 18.21
C GLY A 55 4.55 -13.51 18.52
N SER A 56 3.52 -13.72 19.33
CA SER A 56 2.58 -12.69 19.76
C SER A 56 3.29 -11.61 20.58
N GLY A 57 3.52 -10.43 19.99
CA GLY A 57 4.17 -9.31 20.68
C GLY A 57 4.46 -8.08 19.82
N ILE A 58 5.25 -7.16 20.40
CA ILE A 58 5.67 -5.87 19.84
C ILE A 58 6.34 -6.02 18.46
N GLY A 59 7.02 -7.15 18.19
CA GLY A 59 7.68 -7.41 16.91
C GLY A 59 6.74 -7.52 15.72
N ALA A 60 5.65 -8.30 15.83
CA ALA A 60 4.64 -8.40 14.78
C ALA A 60 3.92 -7.06 14.54
N SER A 61 3.72 -6.29 15.62
CA SER A 61 3.13 -4.95 15.56
C SER A 61 4.06 -3.96 14.85
N ALA A 62 5.37 -3.98 15.17
CA ALA A 62 6.37 -3.09 14.55
C ALA A 62 6.55 -3.39 13.06
N VAL A 63 6.59 -4.67 12.67
CA VAL A 63 6.69 -5.07 11.25
C VAL A 63 5.40 -4.70 10.51
N GLY A 64 4.22 -4.98 11.08
CA GLY A 64 2.95 -4.57 10.49
C GLY A 64 2.84 -3.06 10.30
N MET A 65 3.35 -2.28 11.27
CA MET A 65 3.36 -0.82 11.21
C MET A 65 4.33 -0.29 10.15
N ALA A 66 5.50 -0.92 9.99
CA ALA A 66 6.43 -0.59 8.91
C ALA A 66 5.81 -0.84 7.53
N PHE A 67 5.15 -2.00 7.34
CA PHE A 67 4.42 -2.27 6.10
C PHE A 67 3.29 -1.27 5.86
N ALA A 68 2.49 -0.96 6.88
CA ALA A 68 1.40 0.00 6.78
C ALA A 68 1.89 1.42 6.41
N LEU A 69 2.97 1.89 7.01
CA LEU A 69 3.59 3.19 6.67
C LEU A 69 4.06 3.22 5.21
N VAL A 70 4.71 2.17 4.76
CA VAL A 70 5.20 2.08 3.38
C VAL A 70 4.04 2.02 2.38
N THR A 71 2.98 1.28 2.71
CA THR A 71 1.74 1.26 1.92
C THR A 71 1.09 2.65 1.84
N LEU A 72 1.07 3.38 2.95
CA LEU A 72 0.55 4.75 3.00
C LEU A 72 1.35 5.69 2.10
N ILE A 73 2.69 5.67 2.21
CA ILE A 73 3.58 6.48 1.36
C ILE A 73 3.37 6.14 -0.12
N THR A 74 3.24 4.85 -0.44
CA THR A 74 3.00 4.37 -1.81
C THR A 74 1.64 4.87 -2.35
N GLY A 75 0.59 4.82 -1.53
CA GLY A 75 -0.73 5.34 -1.89
C GLY A 75 -0.74 6.86 -2.12
N LEU A 76 0.01 7.61 -1.32
CA LEU A 76 0.24 9.05 -1.55
C LEU A 76 0.96 9.31 -2.87
N GLY A 77 1.94 8.46 -3.23
CA GLY A 77 2.60 8.49 -4.53
C GLY A 77 1.62 8.30 -5.69
N PHE A 78 0.66 7.38 -5.58
CA PHE A 78 -0.37 7.19 -6.61
C PHE A 78 -1.34 8.37 -6.71
N LEU A 79 -1.73 8.96 -5.58
CA LEU A 79 -2.50 10.20 -5.54
C LEU A 79 -1.77 11.32 -6.27
N TYR A 80 -0.47 11.51 -5.98
CA TYR A 80 0.36 12.50 -6.65
C TYR A 80 0.42 12.28 -8.17
N ILE A 81 0.62 11.03 -8.61
CA ILE A 81 0.60 10.68 -10.05
C ILE A 81 -0.79 11.00 -10.67
N GLY A 82 -1.88 10.65 -9.98
CA GLY A 82 -3.23 10.94 -10.44
C GLY A 82 -3.53 12.43 -10.56
N TYR A 83 -3.04 13.25 -9.63
CA TYR A 83 -3.18 14.70 -9.68
C TYR A 83 -2.28 15.36 -10.72
N THR A 84 -1.03 14.91 -10.88
CA THR A 84 -0.10 15.48 -11.87
C THR A 84 -0.45 15.06 -13.30
N SER A 85 -1.05 13.88 -13.48
CA SER A 85 -1.55 13.40 -14.77
C SER A 85 -2.74 14.21 -15.32
N LYS A 86 -3.27 15.20 -14.56
CA LYS A 86 -4.32 16.12 -15.05
C LYS A 86 -3.82 17.19 -16.02
N SER A 87 -2.51 17.31 -16.29
CA SER A 87 -1.98 18.31 -17.24
C SER A 87 -2.04 17.87 -18.72
N THR A 88 -3.06 17.11 -19.12
CA THR A 88 -3.33 16.83 -20.54
C THR A 88 -4.83 16.73 -20.72
N HIS A 89 -5.51 17.88 -20.73
CA HIS A 89 -6.87 17.99 -21.21
C HIS A 89 -7.03 19.26 -22.02
#